data_AF-A0A8S0GTX7-F1
#
_entry.id   AF-A0A8S0GTX7-F1
#
_cell.length_a   1.000
_cell.length_b   1.000
_cell.length_c   1.000
_cell.angle_alpha   90.00
_cell.angle_beta   90.00
_cell.angle_gamma   90.00
#
_symmetry.space_group_name_H-M   'P 1'
#
loop_
_entity.id
_entity.type
_entity.pdbx_description
1 polymer ?
#
loop_
_entity_poly.entity_id
_entity_poly.type
_entity_poly.pdbx_seq_one_letter_code
_entity_poly.pdbx_strand_id
1 'polypeptide(L)'
;MTDESPAIDQLLKNLDQAMLGDRHRLRRQLLELRKKPDEAKLAQWLERMQASCNLVTARRQSVPQIRYDDSLPIAAKRDEIKEALLKHQVLIIAGETGSGKTTQLPKICLEIGRGQHGLIGHTQPGGLPPAAWPAGSPKSWPRRWARWWATRCASRTRAIPAP
;
A
#
# COMPACT_ATOMS: atom_id res chain seq x y z
N MET A 1 19.43 23.18 -28.34
CA MET A 1 18.11 22.50 -28.20
C MET A 1 18.39 21.12 -27.63
N THR A 2 17.72 20.74 -26.53
CA THR A 2 17.82 19.49 -25.72
C THR A 2 18.79 19.49 -24.54
N ASP A 3 18.43 20.18 -23.45
CA ASP A 3 18.99 19.91 -22.10
C ASP A 3 17.91 19.74 -21.01
N GLU A 4 16.61 19.90 -21.34
CA GLU A 4 15.51 19.78 -20.37
C GLU A 4 14.96 18.34 -20.19
N SER A 5 15.23 17.44 -21.14
CA SER A 5 14.79 16.03 -21.05
C SER A 5 15.33 15.27 -19.82
N PRO A 6 16.61 15.36 -19.42
CA PRO A 6 17.09 14.68 -18.22
C PRO A 6 16.42 15.18 -16.93
N ALA A 7 16.03 16.46 -16.87
CA ALA A 7 15.34 17.04 -15.71
C ALA A 7 13.93 16.47 -15.55
N ILE A 8 13.16 16.36 -16.64
CA ILE A 8 11.81 15.79 -16.62
C ILE A 8 11.83 14.31 -16.24
N ASP A 9 12.81 13.54 -16.75
CA ASP A 9 12.94 12.12 -16.41
C ASP A 9 13.29 11.91 -14.94
N GLN A 10 14.06 12.81 -14.34
CA GLN A 10 14.32 12.81 -12.89
C GLN A 10 13.05 13.11 -12.09
N LEU A 11 12.24 14.08 -12.51
CA LEU A 11 10.94 14.38 -11.90
C LEU A 11 9.97 13.20 -11.99
N LEU A 12 9.98 12.47 -13.12
CA LEU A 12 9.17 11.25 -13.29
C LEU A 12 9.59 10.13 -12.32
N LYS A 13 10.88 10.00 -12.01
CA LYS A 13 11.40 9.02 -11.04
C LYS A 13 10.94 9.35 -9.62
N ASN A 14 10.89 10.63 -9.26
CA ASN A 14 10.55 11.09 -7.91
C ASN A 14 9.04 11.09 -7.59
N LEU A 15 8.18 10.73 -8.55
CA LEU A 15 6.72 10.67 -8.35
C LEU A 15 6.27 9.69 -7.26
N ASP A 16 7.13 8.73 -6.89
CA ASP A 16 6.89 7.81 -5.79
C ASP A 16 6.91 8.48 -4.41
N GLN A 17 7.49 9.67 -4.29
CA GLN A 17 7.50 10.46 -3.05
C GLN A 17 6.17 11.17 -2.79
N ALA A 18 5.30 11.31 -3.79
CA ALA A 18 3.99 11.97 -3.66
C ALA A 18 2.90 11.04 -3.10
N MET A 19 1.76 11.63 -2.70
CA MET A 19 0.53 10.90 -2.39
C MET A 19 0.11 10.00 -3.56
N LEU A 20 -0.30 8.77 -3.27
CA LEU A 20 -0.75 7.80 -4.27
C LEU A 20 -1.88 8.33 -5.16
N GLY A 21 -2.80 9.12 -4.59
CA GLY A 21 -3.92 9.73 -5.32
C GLY A 21 -3.47 10.76 -6.37
N ASP A 22 -2.34 11.43 -6.15
CA ASP A 22 -1.86 12.50 -7.03
C ASP A 22 -0.97 11.97 -8.16
N ARG A 23 -0.31 10.81 -7.98
CA ARG A 23 0.72 10.30 -8.89
C ARG A 23 0.25 10.20 -10.34
N HIS A 24 -0.97 9.69 -10.57
CA HIS A 24 -1.50 9.54 -11.93
C HIS A 24 -1.66 10.90 -12.63
N ARG A 25 -2.23 11.87 -11.93
CA ARG A 25 -2.43 13.23 -12.43
C ARG A 25 -1.09 13.92 -12.69
N LEU A 26 -0.18 13.89 -11.71
CA LEU A 26 1.14 14.52 -11.83
C LEU A 26 1.95 13.90 -12.97
N ARG A 27 1.94 12.58 -13.12
CA ARG A 27 2.60 11.88 -14.24
C ARG A 27 2.06 12.33 -15.59
N ARG A 28 0.74 12.40 -15.74
CA ARG A 28 0.10 12.82 -17.00
C ARG A 28 0.52 14.24 -17.38
N GLN A 29 0.43 15.17 -16.43
CA GLN A 29 0.81 16.57 -16.65
C GLN A 29 2.28 16.71 -17.05
N LEU A 30 3.18 15.96 -16.40
CA LEU A 30 4.61 16.00 -16.69
C LEU A 30 4.94 15.42 -18.09
N LEU A 31 4.21 14.39 -18.54
CA LEU A 31 4.34 13.86 -19.90
C LEU A 31 3.80 14.82 -20.98
N GLU A 32 2.76 15.60 -20.66
CA GLU A 32 2.26 16.66 -21.54
C GLU A 32 3.28 17.80 -21.66
N LEU A 33 3.89 18.21 -20.54
CA LEU A 33 4.97 19.21 -20.51
C LEU A 33 6.22 18.76 -21.28
N ARG A 34 6.53 17.46 -21.27
CA ARG A 34 7.61 16.91 -22.10
C ARG A 34 7.39 17.13 -23.60
N LYS A 35 6.14 17.17 -24.05
CA LYS A 35 5.79 17.41 -25.47
C LYS A 35 5.70 18.90 -25.80
N LYS A 36 5.18 19.70 -24.87
CA LYS A 36 4.97 21.14 -25.00
C LYS A 36 5.52 21.81 -23.74
N PRO A 37 6.81 22.18 -23.73
CA PRO A 37 7.41 22.83 -22.58
C PRO A 37 6.74 24.18 -22.35
N ASP A 38 6.36 24.40 -21.10
CA ASP A 38 5.66 25.60 -20.63
C ASP A 38 6.14 25.86 -19.19
N GLU A 39 6.92 26.91 -19.02
CA GLU A 39 7.58 27.24 -17.76
C GLU A 39 6.57 27.55 -16.65
N ALA A 40 5.48 28.25 -16.98
CA ALA A 40 4.43 28.59 -16.00
C ALA A 40 3.71 27.33 -15.50
N LYS A 41 3.40 26.39 -16.40
CA LYS A 41 2.80 25.11 -16.01
C LYS A 41 3.77 24.21 -15.26
N LEU A 42 5.06 24.25 -15.59
CA LEU A 42 6.09 23.52 -14.86
C LEU A 42 6.21 24.03 -13.40
N ALA A 43 6.25 25.35 -13.20
CA ALA A 43 6.25 25.95 -11.87
C ALA A 43 5.02 25.52 -11.05
N GLN A 44 3.82 25.59 -11.66
CA GLN A 44 2.58 25.15 -11.01
C GLN A 44 2.57 23.64 -10.71
N TRP A 45 3.24 22.82 -11.54
CA TRP A 45 3.39 21.40 -11.31
C TRP A 45 4.32 21.13 -10.12
N LEU A 46 5.46 21.83 -10.03
CA LEU A 46 6.42 21.71 -8.93
C LEU A 46 5.77 22.05 -7.59
N GLU A 47 4.99 23.14 -7.53
CA GLU A 47 4.24 23.52 -6.32
C GLU A 47 3.29 22.41 -5.86
N ARG A 48 2.53 21.82 -6.79
CA ARG A 48 1.61 20.70 -6.48
C ARG A 48 2.35 19.44 -6.04
N MET A 49 3.46 19.13 -6.69
CA MET A 49 4.32 18.00 -6.30
C MET A 49 4.86 18.19 -4.89
N GLN A 50 5.36 19.39 -4.57
CA GLN A 50 5.87 19.72 -3.24
C GLN A 50 4.77 19.64 -2.19
N ALA A 51 3.59 20.18 -2.45
CA ALA A 51 2.44 20.08 -1.55
C ALA A 51 2.08 18.61 -1.26
N SER A 52 2.07 17.75 -2.29
CA SER A 52 1.81 16.31 -2.13
C SER A 52 2.88 15.60 -1.29
N CYS A 53 4.16 15.94 -1.47
CA CYS A 53 5.28 15.40 -0.67
C CYS A 53 5.26 15.90 0.78
N ASN A 54 4.88 17.16 1.00
CA ASN A 54 4.71 17.72 2.33
C ASN A 54 3.61 16.98 3.10
N LEU A 55 2.51 16.60 2.43
CA LEU A 55 1.47 15.77 3.04
C LEU A 55 1.98 14.39 3.45
N VAL A 56 2.82 13.74 2.62
CA VAL A 56 3.46 12.46 2.98
C VAL A 56 4.32 12.64 4.22
N THR A 57 5.13 13.69 4.25
CA THR A 57 6.04 13.99 5.36
C THR A 57 5.27 14.25 6.66
N ALA A 58 4.22 15.06 6.60
CA ALA A 58 3.34 15.31 7.73
C ALA A 58 2.69 14.02 8.26
N ARG A 59 2.20 13.15 7.36
CA ARG A 59 1.63 11.84 7.75
C ARG A 59 2.66 10.92 8.39
N ARG A 60 3.90 10.94 7.88
CA ARG A 60 5.00 10.13 8.43
C ARG A 60 5.36 10.59 9.83
N GLN A 61 5.37 11.90 10.08
CA GLN A 61 5.61 12.49 11.39
C GLN A 61 4.46 12.27 12.37
N SER A 62 3.22 12.16 11.88
CA SER A 62 2.05 11.90 12.72
C SER A 62 1.82 10.43 13.06
N VAL A 63 2.70 9.50 12.65
CA VAL A 63 2.55 8.08 13.01
C VAL A 63 2.82 7.92 14.50
N PRO A 64 1.85 7.44 15.30
CA PRO A 64 2.05 7.22 16.72
C PRO A 64 3.05 6.09 16.96
N GLN A 65 3.70 6.08 18.13
CA GLN A 65 4.53 4.95 18.53
C GLN A 65 3.70 3.67 18.58
N ILE A 66 4.10 2.68 17.79
CA ILE A 66 3.34 1.45 17.62
C ILE A 66 3.74 0.47 18.72
N ARG A 67 2.79 0.17 19.62
CA ARG A 67 2.93 -0.83 20.67
C ARG A 67 2.22 -2.12 20.28
N TYR A 68 2.94 -3.22 20.40
CA TYR A 68 2.47 -4.57 20.13
C TYR A 68 2.08 -5.25 21.44
N ASP A 69 1.18 -6.22 21.30
CA ASP A 69 0.84 -7.12 22.39
C ASP A 69 1.52 -8.45 22.10
N ASP A 70 2.64 -8.68 22.78
CA ASP A 70 3.50 -9.85 22.57
C ASP A 70 2.85 -11.16 23.05
N SER A 71 1.72 -11.08 23.77
CA SER A 71 0.93 -12.26 24.14
C SER A 71 0.18 -12.89 22.97
N LEU A 72 0.02 -12.17 21.85
CA LEU A 72 -0.72 -12.66 20.69
C LEU A 72 0.17 -13.46 19.73
N PRO A 73 -0.30 -14.60 19.20
CA PRO A 73 0.50 -15.46 18.32
C PRO A 73 1.04 -14.76 17.06
N ILE A 74 0.32 -13.74 16.56
CA ILE A 74 0.76 -12.96 15.40
C ILE A 74 1.93 -12.02 15.70
N ALA A 75 2.10 -11.58 16.95
CA ALA A 75 3.21 -10.72 17.34
C ALA A 75 4.55 -11.46 17.24
N ALA A 76 4.58 -12.75 17.58
CA ALA A 76 5.76 -13.60 17.45
C ALA A 76 6.25 -13.75 15.99
N LYS A 77 5.35 -13.66 14.99
CA LYS A 77 5.68 -13.72 13.56
C LYS A 77 5.78 -12.33 12.90
N ARG A 78 5.84 -11.26 13.68
CA ARG A 78 5.82 -9.87 13.17
C ARG A 78 6.89 -9.62 12.12
N ASP A 79 8.14 -10.00 12.37
CA ASP A 79 9.23 -9.69 11.46
C ASP A 79 9.14 -10.50 10.15
N GLU A 80 8.70 -11.75 10.22
CA GLU A 80 8.39 -12.55 9.02
C GLU A 80 7.28 -11.90 8.18
N ILE A 81 6.22 -11.41 8.84
CA ILE A 81 5.11 -10.72 8.19
C ILE A 81 5.59 -9.42 7.54
N LYS A 82 6.43 -8.62 8.23
CA LYS A 82 7.01 -7.39 7.65
C LYS A 82 7.80 -7.69 6.39
N GLU A 83 8.71 -8.65 6.46
CA GLU A 83 9.52 -9.03 5.30
C GLU A 83 8.64 -9.47 4.13
N ALA A 84 7.61 -10.27 4.41
CA ALA A 84 6.70 -10.73 3.38
C ALA A 84 5.88 -9.60 2.77
N LEU A 85 5.43 -8.62 3.57
CA LEU A 85 4.74 -7.42 3.10
C LEU A 85 5.63 -6.50 2.25
N LEU A 86 6.95 -6.55 2.43
CA LEU A 86 7.92 -5.83 1.60
C LEU A 86 8.20 -6.57 0.28
N LYS A 87 8.31 -7.90 0.33
CA LYS A 87 8.67 -8.77 -0.82
C LYS A 87 7.48 -9.07 -1.74
N HIS A 88 6.27 -9.15 -1.19
CA HIS A 88 5.07 -9.60 -1.91
C HIS A 88 4.02 -8.50 -2.03
N GLN A 89 3.52 -8.29 -3.25
CA GLN A 89 2.41 -7.36 -3.48
C GLN A 89 1.12 -7.83 -2.79
N VAL A 90 0.93 -9.15 -2.70
CA VAL A 90 -0.21 -9.78 -2.03
C VAL A 90 0.28 -10.89 -1.12
N LEU A 91 -0.15 -10.81 0.14
CA LEU A 91 0.20 -11.73 1.22
C LEU A 91 -1.10 -12.32 1.80
N ILE A 92 -1.15 -13.64 1.90
CA ILE A 92 -2.25 -14.35 2.56
C ILE A 92 -1.76 -14.78 3.94
N ILE A 93 -2.49 -14.36 4.97
CA ILE A 93 -2.19 -14.69 6.38
C ILE A 93 -3.37 -15.50 6.91
N ALA A 94 -3.14 -16.79 7.11
CA ALA A 94 -4.09 -17.68 7.76
C ALA A 94 -3.73 -17.82 9.24
N GLY A 95 -4.71 -17.96 10.13
CA GLY A 95 -4.48 -18.22 11.54
C GLY A 95 -5.80 -18.43 12.27
N GLU A 96 -5.76 -19.02 13.46
CA GLU A 96 -6.95 -19.32 14.25
C GLU A 96 -7.72 -18.04 14.66
N THR A 97 -9.01 -18.19 14.97
CA THR A 97 -9.81 -17.10 15.55
C THR A 97 -9.19 -16.68 16.88
N GLY A 98 -9.06 -15.37 17.13
CA GLY A 98 -8.39 -14.87 18.34
C GLY A 98 -6.87 -14.66 18.20
N SER A 99 -6.25 -15.06 17.07
CA SER A 99 -4.80 -14.87 16.86
C SER A 99 -4.32 -13.41 16.73
N GLY A 100 -5.22 -12.43 16.80
CA GLY A 100 -4.88 -11.00 16.75
C GLY A 100 -4.74 -10.38 15.35
N LYS A 101 -5.11 -11.07 14.26
CA LYS A 101 -4.96 -10.59 12.86
C LYS A 101 -5.55 -9.20 12.63
N THR A 102 -6.83 -9.02 12.92
CA THR A 102 -7.58 -7.76 12.73
C THR A 102 -6.98 -6.60 13.55
N THR A 103 -6.40 -6.89 14.71
CA THR A 103 -5.86 -5.89 15.63
C THR A 103 -4.41 -5.51 15.31
N GLN A 104 -3.58 -6.48 14.91
CA GLN A 104 -2.13 -6.31 14.80
C GLN A 104 -1.67 -6.05 13.36
N LEU A 105 -2.33 -6.58 12.34
CA LEU A 105 -1.92 -6.35 10.94
C LEU A 105 -1.96 -4.88 10.52
N PRO A 106 -2.99 -4.08 10.88
CA PRO A 106 -2.97 -2.65 10.57
C PRO A 106 -1.77 -1.92 11.21
N LYS A 107 -1.38 -2.32 12.44
CA LYS A 107 -0.20 -1.78 13.13
C LYS A 107 1.09 -2.14 12.41
N ILE A 108 1.29 -3.41 12.04
CA ILE A 108 2.46 -3.84 11.26
C ILE A 108 2.55 -3.09 9.93
N CYS A 109 1.42 -2.90 9.23
CA CYS A 109 1.36 -2.13 8.00
C CYS A 109 1.80 -0.67 8.20
N LEU A 110 1.35 0.00 9.26
CA LEU A 110 1.76 1.36 9.59
C LEU A 110 3.27 1.45 9.88
N GLU A 111 3.82 0.46 10.59
CA GLU A 111 5.24 0.42 10.95
C GLU A 111 6.15 0.40 9.73
N ILE A 112 5.83 -0.43 8.73
CA ILE A 112 6.59 -0.51 7.48
C ILE A 112 6.27 0.64 6.51
N GLY A 113 5.52 1.65 6.97
CA GLY A 113 5.18 2.85 6.21
C GLY A 113 4.05 2.69 5.20
N ARG A 114 3.26 1.61 5.25
CA ARG A 114 1.98 1.59 4.53
C ARG A 114 1.07 2.66 5.14
N GLY A 115 0.29 3.33 4.30
CA GLY A 115 -0.55 4.46 4.72
C GLY A 115 0.15 5.83 4.73
N GLN A 116 1.48 5.91 4.61
CA GLN A 116 2.16 7.22 4.50
C GLN A 116 1.78 7.96 3.21
N HIS A 117 1.62 7.22 2.11
CA HIS A 117 1.21 7.78 0.80
C HIS A 117 -0.29 7.65 0.50
N GLY A 118 -1.10 7.09 1.42
CA GLY A 118 -2.47 6.70 1.12
C GLY A 118 -3.26 6.30 2.37
N LEU A 119 -4.21 5.38 2.22
CA LEU A 119 -5.01 4.87 3.34
C LEU A 119 -4.82 3.36 3.49
N ILE A 120 -4.86 2.87 4.73
CA ILE A 120 -4.98 1.44 5.02
C ILE A 120 -6.46 1.14 5.21
N GLY A 121 -7.05 0.42 4.25
CA GLY A 121 -8.42 -0.08 4.38
C GLY A 121 -8.42 -1.41 5.12
N HIS A 122 -9.06 -1.46 6.29
CA HIS A 122 -9.35 -2.71 6.98
C HIS A 122 -10.85 -2.99 6.87
N THR A 123 -11.23 -4.00 6.09
CA THR A 123 -12.63 -4.39 5.89
C THR A 123 -12.96 -5.58 6.78
N GLN A 124 -14.01 -5.47 7.59
CA GLN A 124 -14.56 -6.57 8.37
C GLN A 124 -15.93 -6.95 7.80
N PRO A 125 -16.20 -8.23 7.48
CA PRO A 125 -17.56 -8.66 7.13
C PRO A 125 -18.44 -8.51 8.38
N GLY A 126 -19.53 -7.75 8.26
CA GLY A 126 -20.52 -7.62 9.33
C GLY A 126 -21.44 -8.86 9.38
N GLY A 127 -21.69 -9.37 10.59
CA GLY A 127 -22.61 -10.49 10.87
C GLY A 127 -21.91 -11.81 11.18
N LEU A 128 -22.35 -12.50 12.24
CA LEU A 128 -21.88 -13.80 12.72
C LEU A 128 -21.67 -14.80 11.56
N PRO A 129 -20.53 -15.51 11.48
CA PRO A 129 -20.44 -16.65 10.58
C PRO A 129 -21.33 -17.78 11.12
N PRO A 130 -22.20 -18.42 10.31
CA PRO A 130 -22.61 -19.78 10.63
C PRO A 130 -21.35 -20.64 10.69
N ALA A 131 -21.32 -21.56 11.65
CA ALA A 131 -20.18 -22.37 12.05
C ALA A 131 -19.30 -22.85 10.89
N ALA A 132 -17.97 -22.74 11.10
CA ALA A 132 -16.89 -23.32 10.31
C ALA A 132 -16.83 -22.89 8.84
N TRP A 133 -15.92 -21.96 8.53
CA TRP A 133 -15.39 -21.84 7.17
C TRP A 133 -14.43 -23.02 6.92
N PRO A 134 -14.71 -23.92 5.97
CA PRO A 134 -13.78 -24.99 5.62
C PRO A 134 -12.56 -24.40 4.92
N ALA A 135 -11.38 -24.82 5.34
CA ALA A 135 -10.12 -24.56 4.63
C ALA A 135 -10.17 -25.25 3.26
N GLY A 136 -10.68 -24.56 2.23
CA GLY A 136 -10.88 -25.12 0.90
C GLY A 136 -10.72 -24.10 -0.22
N SER A 137 -9.97 -24.53 -1.25
CA SER A 137 -9.64 -23.94 -2.57
C SER A 137 -10.23 -22.57 -2.98
N PRO A 138 -9.47 -21.74 -3.72
CA PRO A 138 -9.86 -20.38 -4.20
C PRO A 138 -11.20 -20.26 -4.96
N LYS A 139 -11.79 -21.40 -5.37
CA LYS A 139 -13.07 -21.48 -6.09
C LYS A 139 -14.29 -21.14 -5.23
N SER A 140 -14.15 -21.12 -3.90
CA SER A 140 -15.22 -20.78 -2.94
C SER A 140 -15.32 -19.28 -2.61
N TRP A 141 -14.41 -18.45 -3.15
CA TRP A 141 -14.33 -17.04 -2.78
C TRP A 141 -15.46 -16.23 -3.44
N PRO A 142 -16.08 -15.25 -2.74
CA PRO A 142 -17.04 -14.35 -3.35
C PRO A 142 -16.48 -13.71 -4.63
N ARG A 143 -17.29 -13.63 -5.69
CA ARG A 143 -16.84 -13.21 -7.04
C ARG A 143 -16.08 -11.88 -7.08
N ARG A 144 -16.35 -10.94 -6.15
CA ARG A 144 -15.58 -9.68 -6.00
C ARG A 144 -14.14 -9.93 -5.55
N TRP A 145 -13.93 -10.84 -4.60
CA TRP A 145 -12.61 -11.20 -4.07
C TRP A 145 -11.82 -12.04 -5.07
N ALA A 146 -12.46 -13.01 -5.73
CA ALA A 146 -11.83 -13.80 -6.79
C ALA A 146 -11.39 -12.93 -7.99
N ARG A 147 -12.21 -11.94 -8.39
CA ARG A 147 -11.88 -11.00 -9.49
C ARG A 147 -10.76 -10.04 -9.09
N TRP A 148 -10.75 -9.52 -7.86
CA TRP A 148 -9.64 -8.73 -7.32
C TRP A 148 -8.33 -9.55 -7.28
N TRP A 149 -8.40 -10.81 -6.86
CA TRP A 149 -7.25 -11.72 -6.85
C TRP A 149 -6.73 -12.01 -8.26
N ALA A 150 -7.60 -12.41 -9.20
CA ALA A 150 -7.22 -12.75 -10.56
C ALA A 150 -6.61 -11.58 -11.36
N THR A 151 -7.02 -10.34 -11.07
CA THR A 151 -6.60 -9.16 -11.86
C THR A 151 -5.30 -8.52 -11.34
N ARG A 152 -4.86 -8.84 -10.11
CA ARG A 152 -3.67 -8.23 -9.48
C ARG A 152 -2.68 -9.19 -8.81
N CYS A 153 -3.02 -10.46 -8.55
CA CYS A 153 -2.19 -11.36 -7.71
C CYS A 153 -1.37 -12.39 -8.49
N ALA A 154 -1.48 -12.46 -9.82
CA ALA A 154 -1.01 -13.59 -10.60
C ALA A 154 0.52 -13.75 -10.73
N SER A 155 1.36 -12.93 -10.09
CA SER A 155 2.82 -13.04 -10.26
C SER A 155 3.67 -13.23 -9.00
N ARG A 156 3.24 -12.92 -7.76
CA ARG A 156 4.07 -13.13 -6.54
C ARG A 156 3.24 -13.25 -5.24
N THR A 157 2.54 -14.37 -5.04
CA THR A 157 1.82 -14.64 -3.79
C THR A 157 2.60 -15.63 -2.92
N ARG A 158 2.85 -15.29 -1.65
CA ARG A 158 3.36 -16.23 -0.62
C ARG A 158 2.31 -16.37 0.48
N ALA A 159 2.09 -17.59 0.95
CA ALA A 159 1.25 -17.86 2.11
C ALA A 159 2.15 -18.00 3.35
N ILE A 160 1.82 -17.32 4.44
CA ILE A 160 2.44 -17.53 5.74
C ILE A 160 1.37 -18.12 6.67
N PRO A 161 1.58 -19.33 7.20
CA PRO A 161 0.73 -19.84 8.27
C PRO A 161 1.06 -19.08 9.56
N ALA A 162 0.08 -18.44 10.20
CA ALA A 162 0.19 -18.12 11.62
C ALA A 162 0.18 -19.44 12.42
N PRO A 163 0.85 -19.50 13.58
CA PRO A 163 0.86 -20.73 14.38
C PRO A 163 -0.56 -21.04 14.89
#